data_AF-A0A0S8AMB8-F1
#
_entry.id   AF-A0A0S8AMB8-F1
#
_cell.length_a   1.000
_cell.length_b   1.000
_cell.length_c   1.000
_cell.angle_alpha   90.00
_cell.angle_beta   90.00
_cell.angle_gamma   90.00
#
_symmetry.space_group_name_H-M   'P 1'
#
loop_
_entity.id
_entity.type
_entity.pdbx_description
1 polymer ?
#
loop_
_entity_poly.entity_id
_entity_poly.type
_entity_poly.pdbx_seq_one_letter_code
_entity_poly.pdbx_strand_id
1 'polypeptide(L)'
;MMFPQKQKDPLSLAALIGANLIPFIGIFFFGWDVRFIVLLYWIENLIAGFYNILKLAILKTDQAANNLGKLFVIPFFCVHYGGFCAVHGLFLTLFFKIGSGSSPLDTGNEWWGPLIFIQLLLSVIASIWKSRPPEMIWAVIGLTISHGVSFVENYIIGAEYKTSSLKELMHQPYQRIIVMHIAILAGGIFVMKLNSPLPLMLILVILKIFFDVHLHKKSHREKTQKTKPGKSRPVSEKVGISD
;
A
#
# COMPACT_ATOMS: atom_id res chain seq x y z
N MET A 1 -27.76 16.80 -27.43
CA MET A 1 -27.46 15.35 -27.51
C MET A 1 -26.62 14.97 -26.29
N MET A 2 -27.15 14.08 -25.47
CA MET A 2 -26.62 13.70 -24.16
C MET A 2 -25.74 12.46 -24.38
N PHE A 3 -24.43 12.56 -24.14
CA PHE A 3 -23.56 11.38 -24.17
C PHE A 3 -23.94 10.47 -22.98
N PRO A 4 -24.26 9.18 -23.20
CA PRO A 4 -24.67 8.28 -22.12
C PRO A 4 -23.50 7.99 -21.17
N GLN A 5 -23.83 7.96 -19.88
CA GLN A 5 -22.93 7.66 -18.76
C GLN A 5 -22.18 6.33 -18.97
N LYS A 6 -20.87 6.36 -18.75
CA LYS A 6 -19.96 5.21 -18.79
C LYS A 6 -20.43 4.11 -17.81
N GLN A 7 -20.73 2.93 -18.36
CA GLN A 7 -21.10 1.70 -17.67
C GLN A 7 -20.15 1.37 -16.51
N LYS A 8 -20.70 0.76 -15.45
CA LYS A 8 -19.94 0.07 -14.39
C LYS A 8 -18.96 -0.90 -15.08
N ASP A 9 -17.67 -0.87 -14.79
CA ASP A 9 -16.65 -1.66 -15.51
C ASP A 9 -16.46 -3.06 -14.87
N PRO A 10 -17.21 -4.12 -15.27
CA PRO A 10 -16.93 -5.49 -14.83
C PRO A 10 -15.53 -5.95 -15.25
N LEU A 11 -15.00 -5.36 -16.33
CA LEU A 11 -13.66 -5.62 -16.85
C LEU A 11 -12.58 -5.18 -15.87
N SER A 12 -12.74 -4.03 -15.21
CA SER A 12 -11.77 -3.53 -14.21
C SER A 12 -11.77 -4.39 -12.96
N LEU A 13 -12.94 -4.83 -12.50
CA LEU A 13 -13.07 -5.77 -11.38
C LEU A 13 -12.50 -7.16 -11.73
N ALA A 14 -12.78 -7.66 -12.93
CA ALA A 14 -12.27 -8.95 -13.40
C ALA A 14 -10.75 -8.93 -13.58
N ALA A 15 -10.19 -7.84 -14.13
CA ALA A 15 -8.75 -7.66 -14.24
C ALA A 15 -8.08 -7.60 -12.86
N LEU A 16 -8.71 -6.92 -11.89
CA LEU A 16 -8.21 -6.82 -10.52
C LEU A 16 -8.25 -8.17 -9.78
N ILE A 17 -9.33 -8.94 -9.91
CA ILE A 17 -9.41 -10.29 -9.35
C ILE A 17 -8.39 -11.20 -10.04
N GLY A 18 -8.30 -11.15 -11.37
CA GLY A 18 -7.35 -11.94 -12.16
C GLY A 18 -5.90 -11.65 -11.77
N ALA A 19 -5.52 -10.38 -11.61
CA ALA A 19 -4.18 -9.99 -11.19
C ALA A 19 -3.82 -10.54 -9.80
N ASN A 20 -4.77 -10.53 -8.87
CA ASN A 20 -4.57 -11.07 -7.52
C ASN A 20 -4.53 -12.61 -7.47
N LEU A 21 -5.04 -13.30 -8.49
CA LEU A 21 -4.94 -14.75 -8.61
C LEU A 21 -3.61 -15.22 -9.21
N ILE A 22 -2.83 -14.34 -9.85
CA ILE A 22 -1.53 -14.69 -10.45
C ILE A 22 -0.60 -15.39 -9.44
N PRO A 23 -0.41 -14.89 -8.20
CA PRO A 23 0.48 -15.53 -7.24
C PRO A 23 -0.05 -16.91 -6.79
N PHE A 24 -1.37 -17.06 -6.69
CA PHE A 24 -1.99 -18.35 -6.38
C PHE A 24 -1.73 -19.35 -7.51
N ILE A 25 -1.97 -18.96 -8.76
CA ILE A 25 -1.71 -19.81 -9.93
C ILE A 25 -0.21 -20.16 -10.01
N GLY A 26 0.66 -19.18 -9.77
CA GLY A 26 2.11 -19.34 -9.68
C GLY A 26 2.52 -20.49 -8.74
N ILE A 27 1.92 -20.57 -7.56
CA ILE A 27 2.25 -21.60 -6.57
C ILE A 27 1.75 -22.98 -7.00
N PHE A 28 0.47 -23.09 -7.37
CA PHE A 28 -0.16 -24.40 -7.59
C PHE A 28 0.17 -25.01 -8.95
N PHE A 29 0.42 -24.19 -9.98
CA PHE A 29 0.66 -24.67 -11.35
C PHE A 29 2.11 -24.51 -11.79
N PHE A 30 2.83 -23.52 -11.24
CA PHE A 30 4.21 -23.22 -11.63
C PHE A 30 5.22 -23.45 -10.50
N GLY A 31 4.78 -23.94 -9.34
CA GLY A 31 5.65 -24.27 -8.21
C GLY A 31 6.37 -23.07 -7.59
N TRP A 32 5.84 -21.85 -7.72
CA TRP A 32 6.46 -20.65 -7.14
C TRP A 32 6.62 -20.80 -5.62
N ASP A 33 7.79 -20.40 -5.10
CA ASP A 33 8.04 -20.41 -3.66
C ASP A 33 7.15 -19.38 -2.97
N VAL A 34 6.35 -19.85 -2.02
CA VAL A 34 5.49 -19.02 -1.17
C VAL A 34 6.30 -17.93 -0.47
N ARG A 35 7.50 -18.26 0.03
CA ARG A 35 8.38 -17.31 0.72
C ARG A 35 8.72 -16.12 -0.18
N PHE A 36 8.97 -16.40 -1.45
CA PHE A 36 9.28 -15.38 -2.44
C PHE A 36 8.09 -14.45 -2.70
N ILE A 37 6.87 -14.99 -2.83
CA ILE A 37 5.67 -14.19 -3.05
C ILE A 37 5.37 -13.26 -1.88
N VAL A 38 5.43 -13.78 -0.64
CA VAL A 38 5.22 -12.96 0.56
C VAL A 38 6.27 -11.86 0.65
N LEU A 39 7.51 -12.18 0.29
CA LEU A 39 8.61 -11.24 0.27
C LEU A 39 8.44 -10.14 -0.80
N LEU A 40 7.91 -10.47 -1.98
CA LEU A 40 7.56 -9.48 -3.00
C LEU A 40 6.49 -8.51 -2.51
N TYR A 41 5.46 -9.00 -1.82
CA TYR A 41 4.46 -8.10 -1.23
C TYR A 41 5.06 -7.18 -0.17
N TRP A 42 6.03 -7.65 0.61
CA TRP A 42 6.72 -6.80 1.58
C TRP A 42 7.55 -5.72 0.89
N ILE A 43 8.29 -6.05 -0.17
CA ILE A 43 9.02 -5.05 -0.97
C ILE A 43 8.06 -4.06 -1.62
N GLU A 44 6.88 -4.50 -2.08
CA GLU A 44 5.86 -3.61 -2.63
C GLU A 44 5.48 -2.50 -1.62
N ASN A 45 5.44 -2.81 -0.32
CA ASN A 45 5.19 -1.79 0.71
C ASN A 45 6.34 -0.77 0.83
N LEU A 46 7.59 -1.20 0.64
CA LEU A 46 8.74 -0.30 0.62
C LEU A 46 8.70 0.62 -0.61
N ILE A 47 8.41 0.07 -1.78
CA ILE A 47 8.25 0.82 -3.03
C ILE A 47 7.10 1.82 -2.90
N ALA A 48 5.94 1.39 -2.40
CA ALA A 48 4.80 2.28 -2.16
C ALA A 48 5.13 3.38 -1.16
N GLY A 49 5.88 3.06 -0.10
CA GLY A 49 6.39 4.05 0.87
C GLY A 49 7.32 5.07 0.24
N PHE A 50 8.26 4.63 -0.61
CA PHE A 50 9.15 5.50 -1.37
C PHE A 50 8.38 6.48 -2.26
N TYR A 51 7.45 5.98 -3.08
CA TYR A 51 6.61 6.87 -3.90
C TYR A 51 5.74 7.79 -3.06
N ASN A 52 5.27 7.35 -1.89
CA ASN A 52 4.51 8.21 -1.00
C ASN A 52 5.35 9.36 -0.42
N ILE A 53 6.63 9.13 -0.14
CA ILE A 53 7.57 10.21 0.26
C ILE A 53 7.70 11.21 -0.89
N LEU A 54 7.84 10.76 -2.14
CA LEU A 54 7.86 11.66 -3.30
C LEU A 54 6.56 12.45 -3.44
N LYS A 55 5.42 11.80 -3.22
CA LYS A 55 4.11 12.47 -3.21
C LYS A 55 4.05 13.56 -2.14
N LEU A 56 4.45 13.25 -0.90
CA LEU A 56 4.50 14.21 0.20
C LEU A 56 5.43 15.40 -0.09
N ALA A 57 6.57 15.15 -0.74
CA ALA A 57 7.52 16.20 -1.12
C ALA A 57 6.96 17.15 -2.19
N ILE A 58 6.24 16.61 -3.19
CA ILE A 58 5.69 17.38 -4.33
C ILE A 58 4.30 17.97 -4.03
N LEU A 59 3.63 17.50 -2.99
CA LEU A 59 2.29 17.93 -2.60
C LEU A 59 2.20 19.47 -2.59
N LYS A 60 1.26 20.06 -3.32
CA LYS A 60 1.02 21.51 -3.26
C LYS A 60 0.16 21.81 -2.03
N THR A 61 0.58 22.79 -1.24
CA THR A 61 -0.19 23.23 -0.08
C THR A 61 -0.36 24.74 -0.13
N ASP A 62 -1.60 25.21 0.04
CA ASP A 62 -1.95 26.63 -0.13
C ASP A 62 -1.53 27.51 1.06
N GLN A 63 -1.14 26.90 2.18
CA GLN A 63 -0.76 27.58 3.42
C GLN A 63 0.71 27.31 3.79
N ALA A 64 1.45 28.36 4.16
CA ALA A 64 2.84 28.26 4.60
C ALA A 64 3.01 27.33 5.83
N ALA A 65 2.04 27.32 6.75
CA ALA A 65 2.02 26.40 7.89
C ALA A 65 2.03 24.92 7.47
N ASN A 66 1.39 24.58 6.35
CA ASN A 66 1.35 23.22 5.83
C ASN A 66 2.68 22.82 5.16
N ASN A 67 3.43 23.78 4.59
CA ASN A 67 4.79 23.52 4.11
C ASN A 67 5.75 23.24 5.26
N LEU A 68 5.63 23.98 6.36
CA LEU A 68 6.43 23.71 7.57
C LEU A 68 6.06 22.35 8.19
N GLY A 69 4.77 21.99 8.15
CA GLY A 69 4.29 20.67 8.55
C GLY A 69 4.96 19.53 7.79
N LYS A 70 5.24 19.67 6.48
CA LYS A 70 5.95 18.64 5.70
C LYS A 70 7.36 18.36 6.21
N LEU A 71 8.08 19.39 6.67
CA LEU A 71 9.45 19.24 7.19
C LEU A 71 9.48 18.31 8.42
N PHE A 72 8.41 18.28 9.21
CA PHE A 72 8.26 17.34 10.31
C PHE A 72 7.67 16.01 9.88
N VAL A 73 6.63 16.06 9.04
CA VAL A 73 5.84 14.88 8.66
C VAL A 73 6.62 13.92 7.78
N ILE A 74 7.49 14.38 6.88
CA ILE A 74 8.28 13.49 6.02
C ILE A 74 9.28 12.66 6.85
N PRO A 75 10.14 13.24 7.70
CA PRO A 75 11.01 12.47 8.59
C PRO A 75 10.22 11.55 9.54
N PHE A 76 9.13 12.05 10.11
CA PHE A 76 8.25 11.24 10.96
C PHE A 76 7.69 10.04 10.19
N PHE A 77 7.22 10.23 8.96
CA PHE A 77 6.76 9.15 8.10
C PHE A 77 7.88 8.13 7.85
N CYS A 78 9.07 8.58 7.47
CA CYS A 78 10.21 7.69 7.25
C CYS A 78 10.51 6.82 8.48
N VAL A 79 10.58 7.41 9.68
CA VAL A 79 10.84 6.67 10.92
C VAL A 79 9.68 5.76 11.28
N HIS A 80 8.45 6.27 11.27
CA HIS A 80 7.28 5.54 11.75
C HIS A 80 6.84 4.44 10.78
N TYR A 81 6.62 4.79 9.50
CA TYR A 81 6.28 3.83 8.46
C TYR A 81 7.45 2.86 8.18
N GLY A 82 8.69 3.36 8.23
CA GLY A 82 9.88 2.54 8.13
C GLY A 82 9.97 1.51 9.27
N GLY A 83 9.66 1.93 10.50
CA GLY A 83 9.58 1.02 11.66
C GLY A 83 8.52 -0.06 11.51
N PHE A 84 7.33 0.27 10.99
CA PHE A 84 6.32 -0.74 10.66
C PHE A 84 6.81 -1.72 9.60
N CYS A 85 7.45 -1.23 8.53
CA CYS A 85 8.05 -2.09 7.52
C CYS A 85 9.15 -2.99 8.11
N ALA A 86 9.95 -2.46 9.03
CA ALA A 86 11.04 -3.15 9.69
C ALA A 86 10.54 -4.31 10.56
N VAL A 87 9.60 -4.03 11.48
CA VAL A 87 8.97 -5.04 12.34
C VAL A 87 8.26 -6.10 11.51
N HIS A 88 7.59 -5.69 10.44
CA HIS A 88 6.94 -6.61 9.52
C HIS A 88 7.95 -7.54 8.81
N GLY A 89 9.03 -6.96 8.28
CA GLY A 89 10.10 -7.74 7.64
C GLY A 89 10.81 -8.65 8.64
N LEU A 90 10.95 -8.24 9.90
CA LEU A 90 11.47 -9.09 10.98
C LEU A 90 10.59 -10.34 11.16
N PHE A 91 9.26 -10.20 11.21
CA PHE A 91 8.36 -11.37 11.25
C PHE A 91 8.53 -12.29 10.05
N LEU A 92 8.80 -11.75 8.86
CA LEU A 92 9.10 -12.57 7.69
C LEU A 92 10.40 -13.36 7.87
N THR A 93 11.46 -12.70 8.32
CA THR A 93 12.75 -13.39 8.58
C THR A 93 12.60 -14.48 9.65
N LEU A 94 11.81 -14.24 10.70
CA LEU A 94 11.61 -15.17 11.80
C LEU A 94 10.71 -16.36 11.42
N PHE A 95 9.54 -16.11 10.84
CA PHE A 95 8.57 -17.17 10.54
C PHE A 95 8.92 -18.00 9.32
N PHE A 96 9.51 -17.37 8.30
CA PHE A 96 9.86 -18.05 7.06
C PHE A 96 11.34 -18.42 6.97
N LYS A 97 12.12 -18.08 7.99
CA LYS A 97 13.59 -18.29 8.03
C LYS A 97 14.26 -17.69 6.79
N ILE A 98 13.79 -16.51 6.39
CA ILE A 98 14.32 -15.75 5.25
C ILE A 98 15.50 -14.92 5.76
N GLY A 99 16.68 -15.10 5.17
CA GLY A 99 17.93 -14.48 5.63
C GLY A 99 18.85 -15.51 6.31
N SER A 100 20.06 -15.65 5.80
CA SER A 100 21.11 -16.52 6.35
C SER A 100 22.16 -15.68 7.10
N GLY A 101 22.46 -16.01 8.35
CA GLY A 101 23.51 -15.37 9.14
C GLY A 101 23.03 -14.87 10.51
N SER A 102 23.61 -13.75 10.96
CA SER A 102 23.24 -13.08 12.21
C SER A 102 21.82 -12.52 12.17
N SER A 103 21.16 -12.53 13.32
CA SER A 103 19.81 -11.95 13.47
C SER A 103 19.81 -10.49 12.99
N PRO A 104 18.76 -10.00 12.29
CA PRO A 104 18.64 -8.57 11.97
C PRO A 104 18.66 -7.65 13.19
N LEU A 105 18.48 -8.21 14.39
CA LEU A 105 18.59 -7.51 15.68
C LEU A 105 20.04 -7.39 16.16
N ASP A 106 20.93 -8.27 15.72
CA ASP A 106 22.32 -8.34 16.18
C ASP A 106 23.20 -7.37 15.38
N THR A 107 23.07 -6.07 15.69
CA THR A 107 23.73 -4.99 14.95
C THR A 107 24.98 -4.45 15.65
N GLY A 108 25.29 -4.88 16.88
CA GLY A 108 26.49 -4.52 17.64
C GLY A 108 26.59 -3.06 18.12
N ASN A 109 25.87 -2.12 17.51
CA ASN A 109 25.85 -0.68 17.85
C ASN A 109 24.43 -0.13 17.70
N GLU A 110 23.58 -0.38 18.68
CA GLU A 110 22.17 0.00 18.63
C GLU A 110 21.98 1.49 18.94
N TRP A 111 21.23 2.19 18.08
CA TRP A 111 20.81 3.55 18.35
C TRP A 111 19.72 3.58 19.44
N TRP A 112 19.91 4.39 20.48
CA TRP A 112 18.98 4.44 21.62
C TRP A 112 17.68 5.23 21.36
N GLY A 113 17.68 6.10 20.35
CA GLY A 113 16.53 6.94 19.98
C GLY A 113 15.67 6.41 18.81
N PRO A 114 14.83 7.27 18.19
CA PRO A 114 13.87 6.83 17.16
C PRO A 114 14.49 6.26 15.88
N LEU A 115 15.77 6.56 15.59
CA LEU A 115 16.46 6.04 14.41
C LEU A 115 16.70 4.53 14.47
N ILE A 116 16.48 3.89 15.63
CA ILE A 116 16.52 2.43 15.76
C ILE A 116 15.59 1.74 14.76
N PHE A 117 14.45 2.34 14.44
CA PHE A 117 13.51 1.79 13.46
C PHE A 117 14.07 1.80 12.04
N ILE A 118 14.84 2.83 11.68
CA ILE A 118 15.53 2.93 10.40
C ILE A 118 16.69 1.93 10.35
N GLN A 119 17.47 1.85 11.42
CA GLN A 119 18.55 0.88 11.55
C GLN A 119 18.01 -0.55 11.39
N LEU A 120 16.93 -0.89 12.10
CA LEU A 120 16.27 -2.19 11.98
C LEU A 120 15.79 -2.44 10.55
N LEU A 121 15.17 -1.45 9.90
CA LEU A 121 14.72 -1.58 8.51
C LEU A 121 15.89 -1.92 7.59
N LEU A 122 17.00 -1.19 7.69
CA LEU A 122 18.20 -1.40 6.88
C LEU A 122 18.83 -2.77 7.16
N SER A 123 18.89 -3.21 8.41
CA SER A 123 19.39 -4.55 8.77
C SER A 123 18.52 -5.66 8.20
N VAL A 124 17.20 -5.51 8.25
CA VAL A 124 16.25 -6.48 7.67
C VAL A 124 16.39 -6.51 6.16
N ILE A 125 16.45 -5.35 5.48
CA ILE A 125 16.71 -5.26 4.04
C ILE A 125 18.02 -5.96 3.69
N ALA A 126 19.10 -5.67 4.42
CA ALA A 126 20.41 -6.26 4.16
C ALA A 126 20.41 -7.78 4.34
N SER A 127 19.75 -8.29 5.39
CA SER A 127 19.60 -9.73 5.64
C SER A 127 18.85 -10.43 4.51
N ILE A 128 17.70 -9.87 4.11
CA ILE A 128 16.89 -10.39 3.00
C ILE A 128 17.66 -10.32 1.68
N TRP A 129 18.37 -9.23 1.42
CA TRP A 129 19.09 -9.01 0.17
C TRP A 129 20.26 -9.99 -0.02
N LYS A 130 20.91 -10.41 1.07
CA LYS A 130 21.95 -11.46 1.02
C LYS A 130 21.39 -12.81 0.60
N SER A 131 20.14 -13.11 0.95
CA SER A 131 19.48 -14.39 0.65
C SER A 131 18.48 -14.29 -0.50
N ARG A 132 18.58 -13.25 -1.34
CA ARG A 132 17.61 -13.03 -2.42
C ARG A 132 17.77 -14.06 -3.54
N PRO A 133 16.66 -14.55 -4.13
CA PRO A 133 16.72 -15.29 -5.37
C PRO A 133 17.10 -14.35 -6.54
N PRO A 134 17.82 -14.83 -7.57
CA PRO A 134 18.26 -14.01 -8.70
C PRO A 134 17.12 -13.28 -9.43
N GLU A 135 15.95 -13.91 -9.51
CA GLU A 135 14.76 -13.44 -10.20
C GLU A 135 14.11 -12.24 -9.48
N MET A 136 14.43 -12.03 -8.20
CA MET A 136 13.87 -10.96 -7.40
C MET A 136 14.08 -9.58 -8.03
N ILE A 137 15.26 -9.36 -8.62
CA ILE A 137 15.64 -8.06 -9.17
C ILE A 137 14.63 -7.62 -10.24
N TRP A 138 14.23 -8.54 -11.12
CA TRP A 138 13.26 -8.26 -12.18
C TRP A 138 11.87 -7.95 -11.63
N ALA A 139 11.44 -8.66 -10.60
CA ALA A 139 10.19 -8.38 -9.93
C ALA A 139 10.20 -7.00 -9.24
N VAL A 140 11.29 -6.64 -8.57
CA VAL A 140 11.45 -5.32 -7.93
C VAL A 140 11.46 -4.20 -8.97
N ILE A 141 12.16 -4.37 -10.10
CA ILE A 141 12.15 -3.43 -11.21
C ILE A 141 10.72 -3.28 -11.77
N GLY A 142 10.03 -4.39 -12.04
CA GLY A 142 8.65 -4.37 -12.55
C GLY A 142 7.67 -3.66 -11.60
N LEU A 143 7.75 -3.94 -10.29
CA LEU A 143 6.96 -3.26 -9.27
C LEU A 143 7.30 -1.76 -9.20
N THR A 144 8.59 -1.41 -9.25
CA THR A 144 9.03 -0.01 -9.21
C THR A 144 8.51 0.74 -10.44
N ILE A 145 8.66 0.19 -11.64
CA ILE A 145 8.14 0.79 -12.87
C ILE A 145 6.61 0.92 -12.80
N SER A 146 5.89 -0.12 -12.39
CA SER A 146 4.43 -0.08 -12.30
C SER A 146 3.93 1.03 -11.37
N HIS A 147 4.54 1.16 -10.18
CA HIS A 147 4.21 2.25 -9.25
C HIS A 147 4.68 3.61 -9.77
N GLY A 148 5.81 3.66 -10.46
CA GLY A 148 6.34 4.86 -11.11
C GLY A 148 5.44 5.40 -12.20
N VAL A 149 4.92 4.54 -13.07
CA VAL A 149 3.93 4.90 -14.10
C VAL A 149 2.68 5.44 -13.43
N SER A 150 2.14 4.75 -12.43
CA SER A 150 0.98 5.26 -11.67
C SER A 150 1.25 6.60 -10.99
N PHE A 151 2.47 6.84 -10.51
CA PHE A 151 2.86 8.11 -9.91
C PHE A 151 2.92 9.22 -10.97
N VAL A 152 3.52 8.97 -12.13
CA VAL A 152 3.60 9.98 -13.20
C VAL A 152 2.22 10.28 -13.78
N GLU A 153 1.46 9.25 -14.16
CA GLU A 153 0.16 9.41 -14.82
C GLU A 153 -0.89 10.02 -13.90
N ASN A 154 -1.06 9.46 -12.70
CA ASN A 154 -2.13 9.90 -11.81
C ASN A 154 -1.68 11.09 -10.96
N TYR A 155 -0.50 11.01 -10.34
CA TYR A 155 -0.11 12.03 -9.37
C TYR A 155 0.39 13.29 -10.04
N ILE A 156 1.29 13.18 -11.02
CA ILE A 156 1.90 14.33 -11.70
C ILE A 156 1.00 14.88 -12.81
N ILE A 157 0.67 14.05 -13.81
CA ILE A 157 -0.13 14.46 -14.98
C ILE A 157 -1.59 14.69 -14.58
N GLY A 158 -2.18 13.76 -13.81
CA GLY A 158 -3.53 13.88 -13.25
C GLY A 158 -3.68 14.95 -12.16
N ALA A 159 -2.58 15.62 -11.79
CA ALA A 159 -2.55 16.73 -10.85
C ALA A 159 -3.12 16.43 -9.45
N GLU A 160 -3.08 15.17 -9.01
CA GLU A 160 -3.49 14.80 -7.64
C GLU A 160 -2.67 15.55 -6.58
N TYR A 161 -1.41 15.93 -6.89
CA TYR A 161 -0.59 16.76 -6.00
C TYR A 161 -1.25 18.09 -5.62
N LYS A 162 -2.26 18.57 -6.36
CA LYS A 162 -3.01 19.79 -6.03
C LYS A 162 -4.23 19.53 -5.15
N THR A 163 -4.77 18.31 -5.16
CA THR A 163 -6.06 17.98 -4.52
C THR A 163 -5.91 17.04 -3.34
N SER A 164 -4.81 16.30 -3.25
CA SER A 164 -4.50 15.44 -2.11
C SER A 164 -4.26 16.25 -0.85
N SER A 165 -4.53 15.64 0.30
CA SER A 165 -4.19 16.22 1.60
C SER A 165 -3.01 15.50 2.25
N LEU A 166 -2.32 16.22 3.15
CA LEU A 166 -1.23 15.65 3.94
C LEU A 166 -1.68 14.41 4.74
N LYS A 167 -2.90 14.47 5.30
CA LYS A 167 -3.49 13.38 6.09
C LYS A 167 -3.76 12.13 5.24
N GLU A 168 -4.25 12.29 4.02
CA GLU A 168 -4.51 11.17 3.12
C GLU A 168 -3.22 10.46 2.72
N LEU A 169 -2.22 11.21 2.28
CA LEU A 169 -0.91 10.65 1.92
C LEU A 169 -0.22 10.00 3.13
N MET A 170 -0.42 10.54 4.33
CA MET A 170 0.08 9.90 5.55
C MET A 170 -0.58 8.55 5.82
N HIS A 171 -1.87 8.38 5.55
CA HIS A 171 -2.60 7.16 5.91
C HIS A 171 -2.58 6.08 4.81
N GLN A 172 -2.51 6.48 3.54
CA GLN A 172 -2.66 5.57 2.39
C GLN A 172 -1.75 4.32 2.45
N PRO A 173 -0.44 4.42 2.79
CA PRO A 173 0.43 3.25 2.84
C PRO A 173 0.12 2.28 4.00
N TYR A 174 -0.43 2.78 5.11
CA TYR A 174 -0.71 1.97 6.31
C TYR A 174 -1.75 0.89 6.06
N GLN A 175 -2.73 1.17 5.20
CA GLN A 175 -3.77 0.20 4.86
C GLN A 175 -3.15 -1.07 4.28
N ARG A 176 -2.12 -0.95 3.45
CA ARG A 176 -1.43 -2.10 2.85
C ARG A 176 -0.67 -2.93 3.89
N ILE A 177 0.08 -2.26 4.77
CA ILE A 177 0.84 -2.95 5.83
C ILE A 177 -0.11 -3.67 6.79
N ILE A 178 -1.19 -3.03 7.24
CA ILE A 178 -2.12 -3.62 8.20
C ILE A 178 -2.74 -4.91 7.65
N VAL A 179 -3.19 -4.89 6.40
CA VAL A 179 -3.77 -6.08 5.74
C VAL A 179 -2.75 -7.22 5.72
N MET A 180 -1.53 -6.92 5.28
CA MET A 180 -0.45 -7.90 5.25
C MET A 180 -0.08 -8.41 6.64
N HIS A 181 -0.05 -7.53 7.64
CA HIS A 181 0.35 -7.89 9.00
C HIS A 181 -0.67 -8.78 9.67
N ILE A 182 -1.96 -8.48 9.52
CA ILE A 182 -3.06 -9.35 9.98
C ILE A 182 -2.92 -10.73 9.33
N ALA A 183 -2.67 -10.77 8.02
CA ALA A 183 -2.53 -12.03 7.31
C ALA A 183 -1.31 -12.83 7.79
N ILE A 184 -0.16 -12.19 8.00
CA ILE A 184 1.06 -12.82 8.54
C ILE A 184 0.88 -13.29 9.98
N LEU A 185 0.21 -12.53 10.84
CA LEU A 185 -0.07 -12.97 12.20
C LEU A 185 -1.03 -14.17 12.21
N ALA A 186 -2.10 -14.11 11.41
CA ALA A 186 -3.07 -15.19 11.30
C ALA A 186 -2.44 -16.46 10.71
N GLY A 187 -1.66 -16.34 9.64
CA GLY A 187 -1.01 -17.48 8.99
C GLY A 187 0.27 -17.94 9.68
N GLY A 188 0.99 -17.06 10.39
CA GLY A 188 2.24 -17.37 11.08
C GLY A 188 2.08 -18.45 12.14
N ILE A 189 0.94 -18.46 12.84
CA ILE A 189 0.56 -19.55 13.77
C ILE A 189 0.54 -20.90 13.04
N PHE A 190 -0.01 -20.93 11.83
CA PHE A 190 -0.06 -22.15 11.01
C PHE A 190 1.31 -22.52 10.44
N VAL A 191 2.15 -21.55 10.06
CA VAL A 191 3.53 -21.82 9.62
C VAL A 191 4.33 -22.47 10.74
N MET A 192 4.21 -21.95 11.97
CA MET A 192 4.92 -22.52 13.13
C MET A 192 4.41 -23.92 13.49
N LYS A 193 3.10 -24.18 13.38
CA LYS A 193 2.51 -25.48 13.73
C LYS A 193 2.66 -26.55 12.66
N LEU A 194 2.48 -26.18 11.38
CA LEU A 194 2.47 -27.09 10.24
C LEU A 194 3.83 -27.14 9.52
N ASN A 195 4.78 -26.30 9.94
CA ASN A 195 6.11 -26.15 9.33
C ASN A 195 6.04 -25.93 7.80
N SER A 196 4.94 -25.30 7.34
CA SER A 196 4.64 -25.06 5.92
C SER A 196 4.14 -23.63 5.73
N PRO A 197 4.69 -22.87 4.76
CA PRO A 197 4.28 -21.50 4.47
C PRO A 197 2.94 -21.40 3.73
N LEU A 198 2.41 -22.51 3.22
CA LEU A 198 1.26 -22.54 2.31
C LEU A 198 -0.06 -22.02 2.92
N PRO A 199 -0.46 -22.37 4.16
CA PRO A 199 -1.69 -21.84 4.77
C PRO A 199 -1.68 -20.31 4.93
N LEU A 200 -0.51 -19.74 5.22
CA LEU A 200 -0.35 -18.29 5.34
C LEU A 200 -0.57 -17.57 4.01
N MET A 201 -0.08 -18.13 2.90
CA MET A 201 -0.34 -17.58 1.58
C MET A 201 -1.83 -17.59 1.23
N LEU A 202 -2.54 -18.69 1.51
CA LEU A 202 -3.97 -18.77 1.24
C LEU A 202 -4.74 -17.65 1.97
N ILE A 203 -4.43 -17.45 3.25
CA ILE A 203 -5.00 -16.36 4.05
C ILE A 203 -4.64 -14.99 3.46
N LEU A 204 -3.38 -14.78 3.06
CA LEU A 204 -2.91 -13.53 2.45
C LEU A 204 -3.66 -13.21 1.15
N VAL A 205 -3.80 -14.17 0.24
CA VAL A 205 -4.49 -13.96 -1.04
C VAL A 205 -5.98 -13.69 -0.82
N ILE A 206 -6.64 -14.43 0.07
CA ILE A 206 -8.06 -14.22 0.39
C ILE A 206 -8.28 -12.84 0.99
N LEU A 207 -7.46 -12.45 1.98
CA LEU A 207 -7.54 -11.12 2.59
C LEU A 207 -7.28 -10.03 1.56
N LYS A 208 -6.25 -10.19 0.71
CA LYS A 208 -5.92 -9.21 -0.32
C LYS A 208 -7.07 -9.01 -1.31
N ILE A 209 -7.64 -10.10 -1.82
CA ILE A 209 -8.82 -10.05 -2.70
C ILE A 209 -9.99 -9.35 -2.00
N PHE A 210 -10.26 -9.69 -0.74
CA PHE A 210 -11.34 -9.05 0.03
C PHE A 210 -11.14 -7.53 0.16
N PHE A 211 -9.94 -7.09 0.52
CA PHE A 211 -9.63 -5.67 0.69
C PHE A 211 -9.66 -4.91 -0.64
N ASP A 212 -9.10 -5.47 -1.71
CA ASP A 212 -9.11 -4.84 -3.03
C ASP A 212 -10.55 -4.69 -3.55
N VAL A 213 -11.40 -5.70 -3.33
CA VAL A 213 -12.84 -5.62 -3.67
C VAL A 213 -13.55 -4.58 -2.81
N HIS A 214 -13.25 -4.48 -1.52
CA HIS A 214 -13.85 -3.49 -0.62
C HIS A 214 -13.46 -2.06 -1.02
N LEU A 215 -12.17 -1.82 -1.29
CA LEU A 215 -11.66 -0.52 -1.74
C LEU A 215 -12.23 -0.13 -3.09
N HIS A 216 -12.33 -1.06 -4.04
CA HIS A 216 -12.98 -0.83 -5.32
C HIS A 216 -14.44 -0.40 -5.13
N LYS A 217 -15.23 -1.10 -4.28
CA LYS A 217 -16.62 -0.73 -3.98
C LYS A 217 -16.75 0.65 -3.31
N LYS A 218 -15.84 1.00 -2.40
CA LYS A 218 -15.83 2.31 -1.72
C LYS A 218 -15.57 3.46 -2.70
N SER A 219 -14.60 3.30 -3.60
CA SER A 219 -14.25 4.31 -4.61
C SER A 219 -15.41 4.65 -5.56
N HIS A 220 -16.27 3.66 -5.87
CA HIS A 220 -17.47 3.86 -6.69
C HIS A 220 -18.64 4.49 -5.93
N ARG A 221 -18.77 4.20 -4.63
CA ARG A 221 -19.83 4.80 -3.80
C ARG A 221 -19.64 6.30 -3.62
N GLU A 222 -18.40 6.76 -3.49
CA GLU A 222 -18.07 8.20 -3.38
C GLU A 222 -18.26 8.94 -4.72
N LYS A 223 -17.92 8.32 -5.86
CA LYS A 223 -18.18 8.89 -7.20
C LYS A 223 -19.69 8.98 -7.54
N THR A 224 -20.49 8.01 -7.10
CA THR A 224 -21.95 7.99 -7.30
C THR A 224 -22.69 9.00 -6.42
N GLN A 225 -22.15 9.33 -5.24
CA GLN A 225 -22.74 10.36 -4.36
C GLN A 225 -22.46 11.79 -4.85
N LYS A 226 -21.28 12.06 -5.43
CA LYS A 226 -20.96 13.38 -6.03
C LYS A 226 -21.73 13.69 -7.32
N THR A 227 -22.40 12.71 -7.93
CA THR A 227 -23.17 12.87 -9.18
C THR A 227 -24.69 12.96 -8.98
N LYS A 228 -25.21 12.90 -7.74
CA LYS A 228 -26.62 13.22 -7.49
C LYS A 228 -26.82 14.74 -7.52
N PRO A 229 -27.64 15.31 -8.44
CA PRO A 229 -27.99 16.72 -8.38
C PRO A 229 -28.69 16.98 -7.04
N GLY A 230 -28.25 17.99 -6.31
CA GLY A 230 -28.94 18.46 -5.11
C GLY A 230 -30.39 18.75 -5.46
N LYS A 231 -31.34 18.22 -4.67
CA LYS A 231 -32.75 18.61 -4.75
C LYS A 231 -32.83 20.12 -4.66
N SER A 232 -33.17 20.77 -5.77
CA SER A 232 -33.57 22.18 -5.82
C SER A 232 -34.73 22.39 -4.85
N ARG A 233 -34.52 23.23 -3.82
CA ARG A 233 -35.62 23.78 -3.02
C ARG A 233 -36.49 24.63 -3.95
N PRO A 234 -37.84 24.52 -3.91
CA PRO A 234 -38.68 25.43 -4.66
C PRO A 234 -38.53 26.83 -4.07
N VAL A 235 -38.19 27.79 -4.92
CA VAL A 235 -38.22 29.22 -4.60
C VAL A 235 -39.70 29.57 -4.43
N SER A 236 -40.12 29.93 -3.22
CA SER A 236 -41.44 30.53 -3.02
C SER A 236 -41.40 31.95 -3.55
N GLU A 237 -42.00 32.15 -4.71
CA GLU A 237 -42.32 33.44 -5.30
C GLU A 237 -43.29 34.17 -4.36
N LYS A 238 -42.79 35.13 -3.56
CA LYS A 238 -43.64 36.12 -2.92
C LYS A 238 -43.78 37.29 -3.88
N VAL A 239 -44.80 37.20 -4.73
CA VAL A 239 -45.36 38.34 -5.46
C VAL A 239 -45.79 39.39 -4.44
N GLY A 240 -45.22 40.59 -4.57
CA GLY A 240 -45.70 41.76 -3.87
C GLY A 240 -47.06 42.17 -4.41
N ILE A 241 -47.96 42.52 -3.51
CA ILE A 241 -49.10 43.38 -3.80
C ILE A 241 -49.07 44.49 -2.75
N SER A 242 -48.90 45.70 -3.26
CA SER A 242 -49.19 46.97 -2.61
C SER A 242 -50.69 47.09 -2.34
N ASP A 243 -51.06 47.36 -1.09
CA ASP A 243 -51.76 48.58 -0.64
C ASP A 243 -52.09 48.46 0.86
#